data_AF-A0A970CWC1-F1
#
_entry.id   AF-A0A970CWC1-F1
#
_cell.length_a   1.000
_cell.length_b   1.000
_cell.length_c   1.000
_cell.angle_alpha   90.00
_cell.angle_beta   90.00
_cell.angle_gamma   90.00
#
_symmetry.space_group_name_H-M   'P 1'
#
loop_
_entity.id
_entity.type
_entity.pdbx_description
1 polymer ?
#
loop_
_entity_poly.entity_id
_entity_poly.type
_entity_poly.pdbx_seq_one_letter_code
_entity_poly.pdbx_strand_id
1 'polypeptide(L)' 'MEEKKDVYFYIADLDRQENFFYGIEDINKYNIKAIIELIQYENIKEYGECLYTKNELLNGIKKYFNDFTINN' A
#
# COMPACT_ATOMS: atom_id res chain seq x y z
N MET A 1 16.02 -13.52 -6.11
CA MET A 1 14.62 -13.05 -6.24
C MET A 1 14.10 -12.94 -4.83
N GLU A 2 13.80 -11.73 -4.40
CA GLU A 2 13.17 -11.51 -3.10
C GLU A 2 11.81 -12.22 -3.13
N GLU A 3 11.53 -13.07 -2.15
CA GLU A 3 10.23 -13.72 -2.04
C GLU A 3 9.14 -12.64 -2.08
N LYS A 4 8.13 -12.83 -2.93
CA LYS A 4 7.01 -11.90 -3.05
C LYS A 4 6.33 -11.83 -1.67
N LYS A 5 6.70 -10.83 -0.86
CA LYS A 5 6.09 -10.58 0.45
C LYS A 5 4.59 -10.39 0.24
N ASP A 6 3.79 -10.86 1.20
CA ASP A 6 2.35 -10.60 1.18
C ASP A 6 2.13 -9.08 1.08
N VAL A 7 1.23 -8.66 0.17
CA VAL A 7 0.97 -7.25 -0.10
C VAL A 7 0.54 -6.48 1.16
N TYR A 8 -0.12 -7.14 2.11
CA TYR A 8 -0.44 -6.55 3.41
C TYR A 8 0.81 -6.20 4.20
N PHE A 9 1.77 -7.13 4.31
CA PHE A 9 3.01 -6.88 5.03
C PHE A 9 3.85 -5.81 4.34
N TYR A 10 3.84 -5.79 3.01
CA TYR A 10 4.47 -4.71 2.25
C TYR A 10 3.86 -3.34 2.57
N ILE A 11 2.53 -3.22 2.56
CA ILE A 11 1.83 -1.97 2.89
C ILE A 11 2.09 -1.55 4.33
N ALA A 12 2.09 -2.50 5.28
CA ALA A 12 2.38 -2.23 6.68
C ALA A 12 3.85 -1.79 6.91
N ASP A 13 4.80 -2.44 6.22
CA ASP A 13 6.21 -2.04 6.26
C ASP A 13 6.40 -0.63 5.68
N LEU A 14 5.73 -0.32 4.56
CA LEU A 14 5.78 0.99 3.91
C LEU A 14 5.31 2.11 4.86
N ASP A 15 4.18 1.90 5.53
CA ASP A 15 3.67 2.89 6.49
C ASP A 15 4.58 3.01 7.72
N ARG A 16 5.04 1.88 8.26
CA ARG A 16 5.91 1.87 9.45
C ARG A 16 7.26 2.55 9.20
N GLN A 17 7.86 2.36 8.02
CA GLN A 17 9.19 2.89 7.70
C GLN A 17 9.14 4.34 7.23
N GLU A 18 8.17 4.69 6.39
CA GLU A 18 8.14 5.98 5.70
C GLU A 18 7.04 6.92 6.21
N ASN A 19 6.22 6.49 7.19
CA ASN A 19 4.99 7.18 7.58
C ASN A 19 4.11 7.49 6.37
N PHE A 20 4.00 6.53 5.45
CA PHE A 20 3.42 6.73 4.12
C PHE A 20 1.96 7.22 4.15
N PHE A 21 1.15 6.76 5.10
CA PHE A 21 -0.22 7.20 5.27
C PHE A 21 -0.39 8.34 6.29
N TYR A 22 0.70 8.97 6.73
CA TYR A 22 0.62 10.07 7.68
C TYR A 22 -0.22 11.23 7.15
N GLY A 23 -1.21 11.65 7.95
CA GLY A 23 -2.16 12.70 7.58
C GLY A 23 -3.29 12.25 6.65
N ILE A 24 -3.37 10.95 6.31
CA ILE A 24 -4.56 10.40 5.64
C ILE A 24 -5.53 9.91 6.72
N GLU A 25 -6.59 10.70 6.94
CA GLU A 25 -7.65 10.35 7.89
C GLU A 25 -8.59 9.26 7.34
N ASP A 26 -8.90 9.33 6.04
CA ASP A 26 -9.85 8.42 5.39
C ASP A 26 -9.35 7.93 4.03
N ILE A 27 -9.56 6.64 3.75
CA ILE A 27 -9.37 6.05 2.43
C ILE A 27 -10.71 5.88 1.73
N ASN A 28 -10.83 6.42 0.52
CA ASN A 28 -12.04 6.38 -0.28
C ASN A 28 -11.75 6.18 -1.78
N LYS A 29 -12.81 6.10 -2.60
CA LYS A 29 -12.70 5.83 -4.04
C LYS A 29 -11.88 6.88 -4.82
N TYR A 30 -11.70 8.08 -4.27
CA TYR A 30 -11.00 9.18 -4.92
C TYR A 30 -9.49 9.13 -4.64
N ASN A 31 -9.07 8.85 -3.41
CA ASN A 31 -7.63 8.81 -3.07
C ASN A 31 -6.99 7.43 -3.25
N ILE A 32 -7.73 6.33 -3.11
CA ILE A 32 -7.16 4.98 -3.17
C ILE A 32 -6.47 4.68 -4.50
N LYS A 33 -6.98 5.24 -5.60
CA LYS A 33 -6.35 5.12 -6.91
C LYS A 33 -5.02 5.86 -6.97
N ALA A 34 -4.98 7.09 -6.46
CA ALA A 34 -3.75 7.89 -6.44
C ALA A 34 -2.66 7.23 -5.59
N ILE A 35 -3.04 6.65 -4.45
CA ILE A 35 -2.15 5.86 -3.59
C ILE A 35 -1.58 4.66 -4.33
N ILE A 36 -2.42 3.89 -5.03
CA ILE A 36 -1.97 2.72 -5.81
C ILE A 36 -0.98 3.15 -6.90
N GLU A 37 -1.27 4.22 -7.63
CA GLU A 37 -0.36 4.72 -8.67
C GLU A 37 0.98 5.19 -8.07
N LEU A 38 0.96 5.85 -6.90
CA LEU A 38 2.18 6.27 -6.22
C LEU A 38 3.05 5.07 -5.81
N ILE A 39 2.43 4.04 -5.21
CA ILE A 39 3.14 2.80 -4.86
C ILE A 39 3.71 2.12 -6.10
N GLN A 40 2.95 2.06 -7.20
CA GLN A 40 3.44 1.47 -8.44
C GLN A 40 4.58 2.27 -9.06
N TYR A 41 4.51 3.60 -9.02
CA TYR A 41 5.56 4.48 -9.51
C TYR A 41 6.88 4.26 -8.76
N GLU A 42 6.85 4.25 -7.42
CA GLU A 42 8.06 4.00 -6.63
C GLU A 42 8.60 2.58 -6.84
N ASN A 43 7.72 1.57 -6.94
CA ASN A 43 8.15 0.21 -7.27
C ASN A 43 8.85 0.12 -8.63
N ILE A 44 8.31 0.75 -9.66
CA ILE A 44 8.96 0.77 -10.99
C ILE A 44 10.29 1.50 -10.93
N LYS A 45 10.36 2.61 -10.20
CA LYS A 45 11.57 3.42 -10.06
C LYS A 45 12.69 2.65 -9.34
N GLU A 46 12.36 1.85 -8.34
CA GLU A 46 13.34 1.10 -7.54
C GLU A 46 13.68 -0.27 -8.14
N TYR A 47 12.68 -1.03 -8.60
CA TYR A 47 12.83 -2.42 -9.03
C TYR A 47 12.72 -2.62 -10.55
N GLY A 48 12.38 -1.57 -11.31
CA GLY A 48 12.18 -1.64 -12.77
C GLY A 48 10.84 -2.21 -13.20
N GLU A 49 10.01 -2.70 -12.28
CA GLU A 49 8.70 -3.29 -12.56
C GLU A 49 7.69 -3.09 -11.42
N CYS A 50 6.42 -3.39 -11.69
CA CYS A 50 5.40 -3.44 -10.65
C CYS A 50 5.54 -4.72 -9.82
N LEU A 51 5.88 -4.60 -8.54
CA LEU A 51 5.92 -5.74 -7.61
C LEU A 51 4.53 -6.37 -7.38
N TYR A 52 3.48 -5.55 -7.46
CA TYR A 52 2.09 -5.95 -7.22
C TYR A 52 1.16 -5.38 -8.29
N THR A 53 0.09 -6.13 -8.57
CA THR A 53 -1.03 -5.66 -9.39
C THR A 53 -1.86 -4.62 -8.64
N LYS A 54 -2.61 -3.80 -9.38
CA LYS A 54 -3.54 -2.81 -8.80
C LYS A 54 -4.57 -3.46 -7.86
N ASN A 55 -5.03 -4.67 -8.18
CA ASN A 55 -5.99 -5.40 -7.34
C ASN A 55 -5.35 -5.92 -6.05
N GLU A 56 -4.12 -6.44 -6.10
CA GLU A 56 -3.38 -6.82 -4.89
C GLU A 56 -3.19 -5.61 -3.97
N LEU A 57 -2.74 -4.48 -4.51
CA LEU A 57 -2.56 -3.25 -3.73
C LEU A 57 -3.89 -2.74 -3.15
N LEU A 58 -4.95 -2.73 -3.95
CA LEU A 58 -6.29 -2.35 -3.50
C LEU A 58 -6.75 -3.19 -2.30
N ASN A 59 -6.58 -4.51 -2.38
CA ASN A 59 -6.97 -5.42 -1.31
C ASN A 59 -6.06 -5.27 -0.09
N GLY A 60 -4.75 -5.10 -0.30
CA GLY A 60 -3.77 -4.88 0.77
C GLY A 60 -4.06 -3.60 1.56
N ILE A 61 -4.29 -2.48 0.87
CA ILE A 61 -4.64 -1.19 1.49
C ILE A 61 -5.95 -1.31 2.26
N LYS A 62 -7.00 -1.88 1.66
CA LYS A 62 -8.29 -2.08 2.36
C LYS A 62 -8.14 -2.91 3.62
N LYS A 63 -7.39 -4.00 3.55
CA LYS A 63 -7.13 -4.87 4.70
C LYS A 63 -6.38 -4.10 5.80
N TYR A 64 -5.33 -3.36 5.44
CA TYR A 64 -4.56 -2.54 6.38
C TYR A 64 -5.44 -1.55 7.15
N PHE A 65 -6.25 -0.76 6.45
CA PHE A 65 -7.11 0.24 7.09
C PHE A 65 -8.28 -0.36 7.88
N ASN A 66 -8.83 -1.50 7.44
CA ASN A 66 -9.86 -2.22 8.20
C ASN A 66 -9.32 -2.79 9.52
N ASP A 67 -8.10 -3.34 9.51
CA ASP A 67 -7.47 -3.86 10.74
C ASP A 67 -7.09 -2.70 11.69
N PHE A 68 -6.76 -1.52 11.16
CA PHE A 68 -6.44 -0.33 11.95
C PHE A 68 -7.67 0.27 12.66
N THR A 69 -8.87 0.13 12.06
CA THR A 69 -10.13 0.62 12.66
C THR A 69 -10.66 -0.27 13.79
N ILE A 70 -10.17 -1.51 13.92
CA ILE A 70 -10.59 -2.43 15.01
C ILE A 70 -9.76 -2.20 16.29
N ASN A 71 -8.61 -1.52 16.18
CA ASN A 71 -7.66 -1.34 17.29
C ASN A 71 -7.65 0.08 17.90
N ASN A 72 -8.59 0.95 17.51
CA ASN A 72 -8.81 2.29 18.09
C ASN A 72 -10.25 2.42 18.61
#